data_AF-A0A955SJ30-F1
#
_entry.id   AF-A0A955SJ30-F1
#
_cell.length_a   1.000
_cell.length_b   1.000
_cell.length_c   1.000
_cell.angle_alpha   90.00
_cell.angle_beta   90.00
_cell.angle_gamma   90.00
#
_symmetry.space_group_name_H-M   'P 1'
#
loop_
_entity.id
_entity.type
_entity.pdbx_description
1 polymer ?
#
loop_
_entity_poly.entity_id
_entity_poly.type
_entity_poly.pdbx_seq_one_letter_code
_entity_poly.pdbx_strand_id
1 'polypeptide(L)'
;MAHSAKILVLVIMTAITMLTGCASGPPAKLLERHDHAALARWYEQEAATLRQRAEEMRTMIRESRDYDSQGFYMDRLTLMKHCDDLADDYSKAADKAEELAQIHRGRHAAQ
;
A
#
# COMPACT_ATOMS: atom_id res chain seq x y z
N MET A 1 12.55 29.89 6.27
CA MET A 1 12.42 28.96 5.12
C MET A 1 12.71 27.51 5.51
N ALA A 2 13.80 27.20 6.24
CA ALA A 2 14.10 25.81 6.66
C ALA A 2 13.04 25.16 7.58
N HIS A 3 12.34 25.93 8.41
CA HIS A 3 11.27 25.40 9.27
C HIS A 3 10.03 25.00 8.47
N SER A 4 9.72 25.71 7.38
CA SER A 4 8.57 25.45 6.51
C SER A 4 8.72 24.12 5.76
N ALA A 5 9.93 23.83 5.26
CA ALA A 5 10.24 22.56 4.60
C ALA A 5 10.26 21.38 5.59
N LYS A 6 10.76 21.58 6.82
CA LYS A 6 10.70 20.56 7.89
C LYS A 6 9.26 20.25 8.28
N ILE A 7 8.41 21.27 8.40
CA ILE A 7 6.98 21.09 8.65
C ILE A 7 6.34 20.33 7.49
N LEU A 8 6.69 20.63 6.24
CA LEU A 8 6.16 19.93 5.07
C LEU A 8 6.57 18.45 5.04
N VAL A 9 7.85 18.14 5.25
CA VAL A 9 8.34 16.74 5.31
C VAL A 9 7.70 16.00 6.48
N LEU A 10 7.57 16.65 7.64
CA LEU A 10 6.90 16.06 8.79
C LEU A 10 5.44 15.77 8.45
N VAL A 11 4.70 16.72 7.87
CA VAL A 11 3.30 16.55 7.46
C VAL A 11 3.13 15.44 6.42
N ILE A 12 4.05 15.29 5.47
CA ILE A 12 4.03 14.21 4.49
C ILE A 12 4.26 12.86 5.19
N MET A 13 5.25 12.77 6.10
CA MET A 13 5.48 11.57 6.90
C MET A 13 4.28 11.22 7.80
N THR A 14 3.67 12.21 8.47
CA THR A 14 2.45 11.96 9.27
C THR A 14 1.27 11.56 8.38
N ALA A 15 1.11 12.16 7.20
CA ALA A 15 0.07 11.79 6.25
C ALA A 15 0.26 10.35 5.74
N ILE A 16 1.50 9.91 5.50
CA ILE A 16 1.83 8.52 5.12
C ILE A 16 1.49 7.56 6.27
N THR A 17 1.76 7.93 7.52
CA THR A 17 1.32 7.12 8.68
C THR A 17 -0.20 7.14 8.90
N MET A 18 -0.92 8.15 8.40
CA MET A 18 -2.39 8.17 8.45
C MET A 18 -3.03 7.38 7.29
N LEU A 19 -2.28 7.16 6.19
CA LEU A 19 -2.68 6.32 5.07
C LEU A 19 -2.51 4.82 5.33
N THR A 20 -1.92 4.42 6.47
CA THR A 20 -2.23 3.11 7.07
C THR A 20 -3.65 3.17 7.63
N GLY A 21 -4.63 3.35 6.76
CA GLY A 21 -6.03 3.18 7.09
C GLY A 21 -6.18 1.83 7.76
N CYS A 22 -6.94 1.78 8.85
CA CYS A 22 -7.27 0.55 9.56
C CYS A 22 -7.41 -0.58 8.55
N ALA A 23 -6.53 -1.59 8.61
CA ALA A 23 -6.63 -2.75 7.74
C ALA A 23 -7.95 -3.46 8.11
N SER A 24 -9.05 -3.02 7.50
CA SER A 24 -10.34 -3.67 7.66
C SER A 24 -10.26 -4.93 6.84
N GLY A 25 -10.26 -6.08 7.52
CA GLY A 25 -10.51 -7.36 6.88
C GLY A 25 -11.86 -7.37 6.16
N PRO A 26 -12.18 -8.45 5.42
CA PRO A 26 -13.47 -8.56 4.75
C PRO A 26 -14.61 -8.31 5.74
N PRO A 27 -15.71 -7.65 5.31
CA PRO A 27 -16.82 -7.35 6.20
C PRO A 27 -17.32 -8.62 6.89
N ALA A 28 -17.38 -8.62 8.23
CA ALA A 28 -17.75 -9.80 9.03
C ALA A 28 -19.07 -10.45 8.58
N LYS A 29 -20.02 -9.64 8.14
CA LYS A 29 -21.31 -10.10 7.59
C LYS A 29 -21.18 -10.99 6.35
N LEU A 30 -20.15 -10.81 5.52
CA LEU A 30 -19.91 -11.65 4.34
C LEU A 30 -19.40 -13.03 4.75
N LEU A 31 -18.54 -13.08 5.78
CA LEU A 31 -18.06 -14.33 6.37
C LEU A 31 -19.20 -15.09 7.05
N GLU A 32 -20.00 -14.40 7.87
CA GLU A 32 -21.16 -14.99 8.57
C GLU A 32 -22.20 -15.58 7.61
N ARG A 33 -22.38 -14.96 6.44
CA ARG A 33 -23.35 -15.42 5.42
C ARG A 33 -22.77 -16.45 4.45
N HIS A 34 -21.49 -16.79 4.57
CA HIS A 34 -20.78 -17.63 3.61
C HIS A 34 -20.95 -17.15 2.16
N ASP A 35 -21.02 -15.82 1.95
CA ASP A 35 -21.21 -15.23 0.63
C ASP A 35 -19.88 -15.21 -0.13
N HIS A 36 -19.48 -16.37 -0.65
CA HIS A 36 -18.22 -16.54 -1.37
C HIS A 36 -18.12 -15.65 -2.61
N ALA A 37 -19.23 -15.37 -3.29
CA ALA A 37 -19.22 -14.48 -4.44
C ALA A 37 -18.92 -13.03 -4.03
N ALA A 38 -19.50 -12.56 -2.91
CA ALA A 38 -19.19 -11.24 -2.38
C ALA A 38 -17.78 -11.16 -1.79
N LEU A 39 -17.30 -12.22 -1.12
CA LEU A 39 -15.93 -12.28 -0.61
C LEU A 39 -14.91 -12.22 -1.75
N ALA A 40 -15.14 -12.94 -2.85
CA ALA A 40 -14.25 -12.89 -4.01
C ALA A 40 -14.15 -11.48 -4.60
N ARG A 41 -15.29 -10.80 -4.81
CA ARG A 41 -15.31 -9.41 -5.30
C ARG A 41 -14.63 -8.44 -4.34
N TRP A 42 -14.80 -8.65 -3.03
CA TRP A 42 -14.15 -7.82 -2.03
C TRP A 42 -12.61 -7.94 -2.11
N TYR A 43 -12.11 -9.18 -2.16
CA TYR A 43 -10.67 -9.42 -2.26
C TYR A 43 -10.07 -8.97 -3.60
N GLU A 44 -10.81 -9.03 -4.71
CA GLU A 44 -10.41 -8.40 -5.99
C GLU A 44 -10.19 -6.90 -5.85
N GLN A 45 -11.14 -6.22 -5.21
CA GLN A 45 -11.07 -4.77 -4.98
C GLN A 45 -9.92 -4.42 -4.03
N GLU A 46 -9.71 -5.23 -2.99
CA GLU A 46 -8.60 -5.06 -2.06
C GLU A 46 -7.25 -5.27 -2.77
N ALA A 47 -7.11 -6.29 -3.61
CA ALA A 47 -5.92 -6.51 -4.42
C ALA A 47 -5.63 -5.30 -5.34
N ALA A 48 -6.66 -4.74 -5.99
CA ALA A 48 -6.51 -3.55 -6.81
C ALA A 48 -6.06 -2.32 -6.01
N THR A 49 -6.65 -2.11 -4.82
CA THR A 49 -6.31 -1.02 -3.91
C THR A 49 -4.86 -1.11 -3.43
N LEU A 50 -4.43 -2.31 -3.06
CA LEU A 50 -3.06 -2.57 -2.60
C LEU A 50 -2.05 -2.36 -3.73
N ARG A 51 -2.37 -2.78 -4.98
CA ARG A 51 -1.52 -2.48 -6.15
C ARG A 51 -1.39 -0.98 -6.39
N GLN A 52 -2.48 -0.22 -6.22
CA GLN A 52 -2.44 1.23 -6.33
C GLN A 52 -1.51 1.83 -5.27
N ARG A 53 -1.61 1.41 -4.00
CA ARG A 53 -0.70 1.87 -2.93
C ARG A 53 0.76 1.53 -3.21
N ALA A 54 1.04 0.34 -3.75
CA ALA A 54 2.39 -0.01 -4.18
C ALA A 54 2.92 0.94 -5.27
N GLU A 55 2.07 1.33 -6.23
CA GLU A 55 2.45 2.27 -7.28
C GLU A 55 2.62 3.71 -6.78
N GLU A 56 1.82 4.13 -5.79
CA GLU A 56 2.01 5.40 -5.10
C GLU A 56 3.39 5.45 -4.42
N MET A 57 3.79 4.36 -3.74
CA MET A 57 5.12 4.28 -3.12
C MET A 57 6.26 4.31 -4.16
N ARG A 58 6.10 3.61 -5.29
CA ARG A 58 7.06 3.68 -6.41
C ARG A 58 7.14 5.08 -7.02
N THR A 59 6.01 5.78 -7.10
CA THR A 59 5.95 7.17 -7.56
C THR A 59 6.74 8.08 -6.64
N MET A 60 6.57 7.94 -5.32
CA MET A 60 7.36 8.70 -4.35
C MET A 60 8.87 8.49 -4.50
N ILE A 61 9.32 7.26 -4.78
CA ILE A 61 10.75 7.00 -5.05
C ILE A 61 11.21 7.75 -6.30
N ARG A 62 10.43 7.75 -7.38
CA ARG A 62 10.76 8.47 -8.62
C ARG A 62 10.83 9.98 -8.41
N GLU A 63 9.85 10.54 -7.71
CA GLU A 63 9.77 11.98 -7.42
C GLU A 63 10.80 12.43 -6.37
N SER A 64 11.28 11.52 -5.52
CA SER A 64 12.36 11.83 -4.57
C SER A 64 13.65 12.26 -5.26
N ARG A 65 13.81 11.99 -6.56
CA ARG A 65 15.00 12.35 -7.35
C ARG A 65 15.13 13.85 -7.60
N ASP A 66 14.01 14.57 -7.57
CA ASP A 66 13.98 16.03 -7.76
C ASP A 66 14.18 16.81 -6.44
N TYR A 67 14.23 16.11 -5.30
CA TYR A 67 14.64 16.69 -4.02
C TYR A 67 16.17 16.88 -3.98
N ASP A 68 16.66 17.92 -4.67
CA ASP A 68 18.08 18.25 -4.71
C ASP A 68 18.55 19.05 -3.47
N SER A 69 19.45 18.40 -2.74
CA SER A 69 20.53 18.87 -1.85
C SER A 69 20.45 20.22 -1.09
N GLN A 70 19.91 20.16 0.14
CA GLN A 70 20.30 21.06 1.25
C GLN A 70 20.83 20.28 2.49
N GLY A 71 21.58 19.20 2.26
CA GLY A 71 22.25 18.44 3.34
C GLY A 71 21.47 17.27 3.95
N PHE A 72 20.33 16.88 3.35
CA PHE A 72 19.45 15.81 3.85
C PHE A 72 19.57 14.48 3.07
N TYR A 73 20.76 14.18 2.53
CA TYR A 73 20.99 12.99 1.70
C TYR A 73 20.64 11.67 2.40
N MET A 74 20.94 11.55 3.71
CA MET A 74 20.62 10.36 4.50
C MET A 74 19.11 10.21 4.72
N ASP A 75 18.36 11.30 4.87
CA ASP A 75 16.89 11.27 5.01
C ASP A 75 16.23 10.85 3.70
N ARG A 76 16.79 11.27 2.56
CA ARG A 76 16.32 10.86 1.24
C ARG A 76 16.53 9.36 0.99
N LEU A 77 17.73 8.83 1.29
CA LEU A 77 17.98 7.39 1.14
C LEU A 77 17.09 6.55 2.06
N THR A 78 16.86 7.03 3.29
CA THR A 78 15.95 6.38 4.23
C THR A 78 14.51 6.39 3.73
N LEU A 79 14.05 7.51 3.17
CA LEU A 79 12.73 7.62 2.54
C LEU A 79 12.60 6.66 1.35
N MET A 80 13.59 6.65 0.45
CA MET A 80 13.59 5.76 -0.71
C MET A 80 13.49 4.30 -0.28
N LYS A 81 14.30 3.89 0.71
CA LYS A 81 14.24 2.53 1.25
C LYS A 81 12.88 2.24 1.89
N HIS A 82 12.34 3.15 2.69
CA HIS A 82 11.05 2.95 3.33
C HIS A 82 9.91 2.79 2.32
N CYS A 83 9.88 3.64 1.29
CA CYS A 83 8.91 3.52 0.20
C CYS A 83 9.10 2.22 -0.59
N ASP A 84 10.34 1.77 -0.81
CA ASP A 84 10.61 0.51 -1.50
C ASP A 84 10.09 -0.69 -0.69
N ASP A 85 10.39 -0.72 0.61
CA ASP A 85 9.89 -1.75 1.53
C ASP A 85 8.34 -1.76 1.55
N LEU A 86 7.69 -0.59 1.61
CA LEU A 86 6.22 -0.49 1.55
C LEU A 86 5.64 -0.92 0.19
N ALA A 87 6.31 -0.59 -0.92
CA ALA A 87 5.86 -0.99 -2.25
C ALA A 87 5.87 -2.53 -2.40
N ASP A 88 6.90 -3.18 -1.85
CA ASP A 88 7.02 -4.63 -1.81
C ASP A 88 5.94 -5.26 -0.92
N ASP A 89 5.76 -4.74 0.29
CA ASP A 89 4.73 -5.22 1.22
C ASP A 89 3.32 -5.11 0.64
N TYR A 90 2.97 -3.96 0.04
CA TYR A 90 1.68 -3.79 -0.62
C TYR A 90 1.51 -4.71 -1.83
N SER A 91 2.57 -4.96 -2.60
CA SER A 91 2.52 -5.89 -3.74
C SER A 91 2.24 -7.32 -3.26
N LYS A 92 2.96 -7.78 -2.23
CA LYS A 92 2.74 -9.11 -1.63
C LYS A 92 1.35 -9.25 -1.03
N ALA A 93 0.84 -8.20 -0.39
CA ALA A 93 -0.52 -8.20 0.16
C ALA A 93 -1.57 -8.28 -0.96
N ALA A 94 -1.35 -7.59 -2.09
CA ALA A 94 -2.23 -7.65 -3.24
C ALA A 94 -2.29 -9.05 -3.86
N ASP A 95 -1.15 -9.74 -3.94
CA ASP A 95 -1.10 -11.11 -4.47
C ASP A 95 -1.85 -12.09 -3.57
N LYS A 96 -1.71 -11.96 -2.25
CA LYS A 96 -2.50 -12.75 -1.28
C LYS A 96 -3.99 -12.46 -1.37
N ALA A 97 -4.37 -11.20 -1.56
CA ALA A 97 -5.78 -10.84 -1.77
C ALA A 97 -6.32 -11.47 -3.07
N GLU A 98 -5.56 -11.44 -4.17
CA GLU A 98 -5.96 -12.11 -5.40
C GLU A 98 -6.10 -13.64 -5.23
N GLU A 99 -5.19 -14.27 -4.50
CA GLU A 99 -5.28 -15.70 -4.16
C GLU A 99 -6.58 -16.00 -3.39
N LEU A 100 -6.90 -15.20 -2.37
CA LEU A 100 -8.14 -15.33 -1.61
C LEU A 100 -9.39 -15.13 -2.49
N ALA A 101 -9.33 -14.20 -3.44
CA ALA A 101 -10.41 -14.02 -4.42
C ALA A 101 -10.58 -15.25 -5.31
N GLN A 102 -9.48 -15.87 -5.75
CA GLN A 102 -9.51 -17.10 -6.56
C GLN A 102 -10.09 -18.28 -5.78
N ILE A 103 -9.66 -18.47 -4.52
CA ILE A 103 -10.20 -19.48 -3.62
C ILE A 103 -11.72 -19.32 -3.47
N HIS A 104 -12.20 -18.10 -3.21
CA HIS A 104 -13.63 -17.84 -3.07
C HIS A 104 -14.42 -17.93 -4.38
N ARG A 105 -13.77 -17.74 -5.54
CA ARG A 105 -14.34 -18.03 -6.87
C ARG A 105 -14.43 -19.54 -7.17
N GLY A 106 -13.79 -20.39 -6.38
CA GLY A 106 -13.63 -21.81 -6.68
C GLY A 106 -12.62 -22.09 -7.82
N ARG A 107 -11.76 -21.12 -8.15
CA ARG A 107 -10.61 -21.34 -9.03
C ARG A 107 -9.40 -21.66 -8.14
N HIS A 108 -9.01 -22.93 -8.11
CA HIS A 108 -7.68 -23.27 -7.60
C HIS A 108 -6.66 -22.87 -8.67
N ALA A 109 -5.61 -22.14 -8.28
CA ALA A 109 -4.42 -21.99 -9.11
C ALA A 109 -3.90 -23.41 -9.39
N ALA A 110 -4.08 -23.87 -10.63
CA ALA A 110 -3.54 -25.14 -11.08
C ALA A 110 -2.01 -25.08 -10.91
N GLN A 111 -1.49 -25.95 -10.05
CA GLN A 111 -0.07 -26.25 -9.94
C GLN A 111 0.41 -27.01 -11.18
#